data_AF-A0A1L4FRZ7-F1
#
_entry.id   AF-A0A1L4FRZ7-F1
#
_cell.length_a   1.000
_cell.length_b   1.000
_cell.length_c   1.000
_cell.angle_alpha   90.00
_cell.angle_beta   90.00
_cell.angle_gamma   90.00
#
_symmetry.space_group_name_H-M   'P 1'
#
loop_
_entity.id
_entity.type
_entity.pdbx_description
1 polymer ?
#
loop_
_entity_poly.entity_id
_entity_poly.type
_entity_poly.pdbx_seq_one_letter_code
_entity_poly.pdbx_strand_id
1 'polypeptide(L)'
;MSKANNNKTNVIKKADNLAKVAKKKYFKSKGIYIFLSLASIFISATTIVLNLYSIRYNTFPQETMIYFVVISIISVAITTLIAIQSLLSVSNKIAKMKQNLQKNVDTLEVLSQTQNLTKEQVDDLMNFL
;
A
#
# COMPACT_ATOMS: atom_id res chain seq x y z
N MET A 1 -5.26 -41.14 -20.04
CA MET A 1 -4.21 -40.10 -19.85
C MET A 1 -4.63 -38.64 -20.17
N SER A 2 -5.74 -38.37 -20.86
CA SER A 2 -6.12 -36.99 -21.30
C SER A 2 -6.74 -36.06 -20.22
N LYS A 3 -7.38 -36.59 -19.17
CA LYS A 3 -8.09 -35.76 -18.16
C LYS A 3 -7.19 -35.01 -17.18
N ALA A 4 -6.04 -35.60 -16.80
CA ALA A 4 -5.11 -34.98 -15.85
C ALA A 4 -4.38 -33.75 -16.42
N ASN A 5 -4.09 -33.78 -17.72
CA ASN A 5 -3.42 -32.68 -18.41
C ASN A 5 -4.34 -31.45 -18.54
N ASN A 6 -5.61 -31.67 -18.91
CA ASN A 6 -6.62 -30.60 -19.01
C ASN A 6 -6.90 -29.87 -17.68
N ASN A 7 -6.75 -30.56 -16.54
CA ASN A 7 -6.95 -29.95 -15.23
C ASN A 7 -5.76 -29.05 -14.84
N LYS A 8 -4.51 -29.50 -15.07
CA LYS A 8 -3.32 -28.66 -14.87
C LYS A 8 -3.35 -27.41 -15.74
N THR A 9 -3.73 -27.51 -17.01
CA THR A 9 -3.81 -26.36 -17.93
C THR A 9 -4.87 -25.33 -17.49
N ASN A 10 -5.99 -25.78 -16.92
CA ASN A 10 -7.03 -24.88 -16.40
C ASN A 10 -6.60 -24.14 -15.14
N VAL A 11 -5.87 -24.80 -14.24
CA VAL A 11 -5.34 -24.17 -13.02
C VAL A 11 -4.31 -23.09 -13.38
N ILE A 12 -3.40 -23.37 -14.33
CA ILE A 12 -2.41 -22.39 -14.82
C ILE A 12 -3.10 -21.19 -15.47
N LYS A 13 -4.10 -21.42 -16.34
CA LYS A 13 -4.87 -20.32 -16.96
C LYS A 13 -5.63 -19.47 -15.94
N LYS A 14 -6.19 -20.09 -14.89
CA LYS A 14 -6.86 -19.35 -13.81
C LYS A 14 -5.87 -18.50 -13.02
N ALA A 15 -4.69 -19.05 -12.70
CA ALA A 15 -3.62 -18.32 -12.01
C ALA A 15 -3.13 -17.11 -12.85
N ASP A 16 -2.90 -17.30 -14.15
CA ASP A 16 -2.50 -16.23 -15.07
C ASP A 16 -3.55 -15.12 -15.19
N ASN A 17 -4.83 -15.49 -15.26
CA ASN A 17 -5.92 -14.52 -15.29
C ASN A 17 -6.00 -13.73 -13.98
N LEU A 18 -5.84 -14.41 -12.83
CA LEU A 18 -5.83 -13.75 -11.53
C LEU A 18 -4.64 -12.77 -11.42
N ALA A 19 -3.47 -13.19 -11.89
CA ALA A 19 -2.27 -12.36 -11.92
C ALA A 19 -2.46 -11.11 -12.81
N LYS A 20 -3.08 -11.25 -13.98
CA LYS A 20 -3.41 -10.12 -14.87
C LYS A 20 -4.37 -9.12 -14.21
N VAL A 21 -5.44 -9.61 -13.56
CA VAL A 21 -6.41 -8.76 -12.87
C VAL A 21 -5.75 -8.04 -11.68
N ALA A 22 -4.97 -8.76 -10.88
CA ALA A 22 -4.23 -8.19 -9.76
C ALA A 22 -3.24 -7.12 -10.22
N LYS A 23 -2.49 -7.39 -11.30
CA LYS A 23 -1.55 -6.42 -11.91
C LYS A 23 -2.28 -5.16 -12.37
N LYS A 24 -3.39 -5.29 -13.10
CA LYS A 24 -4.19 -4.14 -13.57
C LYS A 24 -4.72 -3.31 -12.41
N LYS A 25 -5.25 -3.96 -11.35
CA LYS A 25 -5.75 -3.28 -10.15
C LYS A 25 -4.62 -2.57 -9.39
N TYR A 26 -3.46 -3.20 -9.30
CA TYR A 26 -2.25 -2.63 -8.71
C TYR A 26 -1.81 -1.37 -9.46
N PHE A 27 -1.69 -1.41 -10.79
CA PHE A 27 -1.29 -0.24 -11.58
C PHE A 27 -2.30 0.92 -11.46
N LYS A 28 -3.61 0.63 -11.49
CA LYS A 28 -4.64 1.66 -11.29
C LYS A 28 -4.54 2.29 -9.90
N SER A 29 -4.44 1.47 -8.85
CA SER A 29 -4.30 1.95 -7.47
C SER A 29 -3.01 2.73 -7.26
N LYS A 30 -1.90 2.26 -7.83
CA LYS A 30 -0.60 2.94 -7.78
C LYS A 30 -0.65 4.30 -8.48
N GLY A 31 -1.27 4.38 -9.66
CA GLY A 31 -1.45 5.64 -10.38
C GLY A 31 -2.27 6.66 -9.59
N ILE A 32 -3.41 6.23 -9.03
CA ILE A 32 -4.26 7.08 -8.17
C ILE A 32 -3.48 7.56 -6.94
N TYR A 33 -2.74 6.67 -6.28
CA TYR A 33 -1.93 7.02 -5.12
C TYR A 33 -0.85 8.06 -5.47
N ILE A 34 -0.12 7.86 -6.56
CA ILE A 34 0.91 8.81 -7.02
C ILE A 34 0.27 10.16 -7.33
N PHE A 35 -0.86 10.18 -8.04
CA PHE A 35 -1.58 11.41 -8.36
C PHE A 35 -2.04 12.16 -7.11
N LEU A 36 -2.64 11.47 -6.13
CA LEU A 36 -3.06 12.04 -4.85
C LEU A 36 -1.87 12.59 -4.06
N SER A 37 -0.74 11.88 -4.04
CA SER A 37 0.48 12.35 -3.39
C SER A 37 1.03 13.62 -4.05
N LEU A 38 1.07 13.66 -5.38
CA LEU A 38 1.48 14.88 -6.12
C LEU A 38 0.51 16.04 -5.88
N ALA A 39 -0.80 15.80 -5.90
CA ALA A 39 -1.81 16.80 -5.62
C ALA A 39 -1.66 17.35 -4.18
N SER A 40 -1.40 16.47 -3.21
CA SER A 40 -1.15 16.86 -1.81
C SER A 40 0.06 17.78 -1.69
N ILE A 41 1.19 17.43 -2.33
CA ILE A 41 2.39 18.29 -2.37
C ILE A 41 2.07 19.65 -2.98
N PHE A 42 1.32 19.66 -4.10
CA PHE A 42 0.94 20.90 -4.77
C PHE A 42 0.03 21.79 -3.90
N ILE A 43 -0.94 21.19 -3.21
CA ILE A 43 -1.82 21.90 -2.26
C ILE A 43 -0.99 22.46 -1.10
N SER A 44 -0.11 21.67 -0.48
CA SER A 44 0.76 22.14 0.60
C SER A 44 1.63 23.33 0.17
N ALA A 45 2.25 23.26 -1.00
CA ALA A 45 3.05 24.36 -1.54
C ALA A 45 2.20 25.60 -1.82
N THR A 46 1.02 25.43 -2.43
CA THR A 46 0.10 26.53 -2.73
C THR A 46 -0.43 27.19 -1.46
N THR A 47 -0.74 26.41 -0.43
CA THR A 47 -1.15 26.92 0.89
C THR A 47 -0.06 27.78 1.54
N ILE A 48 1.21 27.36 1.45
CA ILE A 48 2.34 28.16 1.95
C ILE A 48 2.41 29.50 1.18
N VAL A 49 2.32 29.45 -0.15
CA VAL A 49 2.35 30.65 -1.00
C VAL A 49 1.19 31.59 -0.69
N LEU A 50 -0.04 31.05 -0.57
CA LEU A 50 -1.24 31.81 -0.20
C LEU A 50 -1.11 32.46 1.17
N ASN A 51 -0.56 31.74 2.15
CA ASN A 51 -0.34 32.30 3.48
C ASN A 51 0.69 33.44 3.46
N LEU A 52 1.83 33.27 2.77
CA LEU A 52 2.81 34.34 2.60
C LEU A 52 2.23 35.55 1.85
N TYR A 53 1.46 35.29 0.80
CA TYR A 53 0.77 36.33 0.05
C TYR A 53 -0.21 37.10 0.95
N SER A 54 -0.96 36.38 1.79
CA SER A 54 -1.93 36.95 2.73
C SER A 54 -1.25 37.79 3.80
N ILE A 55 -0.03 37.42 4.24
CA ILE A 55 0.78 38.24 5.15
C ILE A 55 1.28 39.51 4.44
N ARG A 56 1.76 39.40 3.19
CA ARG A 56 2.37 40.50 2.45
C ARG A 56 1.37 41.57 2.01
N TYR A 57 0.21 41.17 1.50
CA TYR A 57 -0.80 42.06 0.95
C TYR A 57 -1.98 42.29 1.90
N ASN A 58 -1.77 42.04 3.20
CA ASN A 58 -2.79 42.26 4.20
C ASN A 58 -3.12 43.75 4.33
N THR A 59 -4.38 44.11 4.12
CA THR A 59 -4.87 45.48 4.36
C THR A 59 -5.00 45.81 5.84
N PHE A 60 -5.13 44.81 6.72
CA PHE A 60 -5.24 44.98 8.18
C PHE A 60 -4.18 44.16 8.93
N PRO A 61 -2.89 44.48 8.76
CA PRO A 61 -1.79 43.70 9.30
C PRO A 61 -1.78 43.64 10.83
N GLN A 62 -2.24 44.68 11.52
CA GLN A 62 -2.20 44.73 13.00
C GLN A 62 -3.18 43.74 13.66
N GLU A 63 -4.32 43.46 13.04
CA GLU A 63 -5.35 42.61 13.63
C GLU A 63 -5.28 41.16 13.14
N THR A 64 -4.92 40.93 11.87
CA THR A 64 -5.10 39.61 11.24
C THR A 64 -3.81 38.86 10.90
N MET A 65 -2.65 39.52 10.95
CA MET A 65 -1.37 38.88 10.64
C MET A 65 -1.05 37.71 11.59
N ILE A 66 -1.39 37.84 12.87
CA ILE A 66 -1.17 36.78 13.87
C ILE A 66 -1.88 35.48 13.47
N TYR A 67 -3.11 35.57 12.94
CA TYR A 67 -3.86 34.39 12.52
C TYR A 67 -3.22 33.70 11.31
N PHE A 68 -2.74 34.45 10.33
CA PHE A 68 -2.03 33.88 9.17
C PHE A 68 -0.71 33.21 9.56
N VAL A 69 0.02 33.78 10.51
CA VAL A 69 1.24 33.16 11.04
C VAL A 69 0.93 31.86 11.77
N VAL A 70 -0.09 31.85 12.64
CA VAL A 70 -0.51 30.65 13.38
C VAL A 70 -0.99 29.56 12.41
N ILE A 71 -1.81 29.88 11.42
CA ILE A 71 -2.27 28.94 10.40
C ILE A 71 -1.09 28.36 9.62
N SER A 72 -0.09 29.18 9.29
CA SER A 72 1.12 28.72 8.60
C SER A 72 1.90 27.70 9.42
N ILE A 73 2.11 27.98 10.71
CA ILE A 73 2.82 27.08 11.63
C ILE A 73 2.05 25.76 11.78
N ILE A 74 0.74 25.82 11.99
CA ILE A 74 -0.12 24.63 12.10
C ILE A 74 -0.07 23.82 10.80
N SER A 75 -0.15 24.47 9.64
CA SER A 75 -0.10 23.81 8.34
C SER A 75 1.23 23.05 8.11
N VAL A 76 2.35 23.66 8.50
CA VAL A 76 3.68 23.00 8.42
C VAL A 76 3.74 21.80 9.37
N ALA A 77 3.22 21.94 10.59
CA ALA A 77 3.19 20.84 11.56
C ALA A 77 2.34 19.66 11.07
N ILE A 78 1.13 19.92 10.56
CA ILE A 78 0.24 18.90 9.98
C ILE A 78 0.93 18.20 8.80
N THR A 79 1.52 18.97 7.89
CA THR A 79 2.22 18.41 6.72
C THR A 79 3.37 17.49 7.15
N THR A 80 4.12 17.88 8.18
CA THR A 80 5.21 17.08 8.74
C THR A 80 4.68 15.77 9.35
N LEU A 81 3.59 15.82 10.12
CA LEU A 81 2.98 14.62 10.70
C LEU A 81 2.46 13.66 9.63
N ILE A 82 1.82 14.17 8.58
CA ILE A 82 1.36 13.36 7.43
C ILE A 82 2.54 12.68 6.74
N ALA A 83 3.66 13.38 6.58
CA ALA A 83 4.87 12.81 5.99
C ALA A 83 5.42 11.64 6.84
N ILE A 84 5.51 11.81 8.17
CA ILE A 84 5.93 10.75 9.10
C ILE A 84 4.96 9.56 9.05
N GLN A 85 3.65 9.81 9.10
CA GLN A 85 2.64 8.76 9.04
C GLN A 85 2.73 7.95 7.73
N SER A 86 2.97 8.63 6.60
CA SER A 86 3.17 7.99 5.31
C SER A 86 4.39 7.07 5.31
N LEU A 87 5.53 7.54 5.85
CA LEU A 87 6.75 6.74 5.99
C LEU A 87 6.53 5.47 6.82
N LEU A 88 5.90 5.61 8.00
CA LEU A 88 5.60 4.47 8.88
C LEU A 88 4.62 3.48 8.22
N SER A 89 3.61 3.98 7.51
CA SER A 89 2.63 3.15 6.81
C SER A 89 3.27 2.33 5.68
N VAL A 90 4.21 2.91 4.94
CA VAL A 90 4.98 2.20 3.91
C VAL A 90 5.83 1.10 4.54
N SER A 91 6.53 1.39 5.63
CA SER A 91 7.34 0.40 6.36
C SER A 91 6.51 -0.80 6.82
N ASN A 92 5.36 -0.54 7.46
CA ASN A 92 4.43 -1.59 7.89
C ASN A 92 3.90 -2.44 6.73
N LYS A 93 3.63 -1.82 5.58
CA LYS A 93 3.13 -2.53 4.40
C LYS A 93 4.21 -3.42 3.79
N ILE A 94 5.47 -2.98 3.78
CA ILE A 94 6.62 -3.79 3.35
C ILE A 94 6.81 -4.99 4.29
N ALA A 95 6.76 -4.77 5.60
CA ALA A 95 6.88 -5.84 6.59
C ALA A 95 5.78 -6.92 6.43
N LYS A 96 4.51 -6.50 6.29
CA LYS A 96 3.39 -7.43 6.02
C LYS A 96 3.57 -8.17 4.70
N MET A 97 4.05 -7.51 3.66
CA MET A 97 4.29 -8.15 2.36
C MET A 97 5.37 -9.22 2.47
N LYS A 98 6.47 -8.94 3.20
CA LYS A 98 7.54 -9.91 3.46
C LYS A 98 7.03 -11.11 4.27
N GLN A 99 6.21 -10.87 5.29
CA GLN A 99 5.60 -11.94 6.09
C GLN A 99 4.68 -12.83 5.24
N ASN A 100 3.84 -12.24 4.40
CA ASN A 100 2.96 -13.01 3.52
C ASN A 100 3.75 -13.81 2.47
N LEU A 101 4.85 -13.25 1.97
CA LEU A 101 5.73 -13.95 1.03
C LEU A 101 6.40 -15.15 1.71
N GLN A 102 6.89 -14.98 2.95
CA GLN A 102 7.46 -16.08 3.72
C GLN A 102 6.43 -17.18 3.96
N LYS A 103 5.23 -16.86 4.44
CA LYS A 103 4.15 -17.85 4.64
C LYS A 103 3.82 -18.61 3.36
N ASN A 104 3.82 -17.94 2.22
CA ASN A 104 3.57 -18.58 0.94
C ASN A 104 4.72 -19.52 0.53
N VAL A 105 5.98 -19.14 0.79
CA VAL A 105 7.15 -20.01 0.59
C VAL A 105 7.08 -21.24 1.50
N ASP A 106 6.82 -21.05 2.79
CA ASP A 106 6.71 -22.13 3.77
C ASP A 106 5.58 -23.10 3.38
N THR A 107 4.43 -22.56 2.94
CA THR A 107 3.30 -23.39 2.44
C THR A 107 3.70 -24.18 1.19
N LEU A 108 4.50 -23.59 0.30
CA LEU A 108 4.99 -24.25 -0.92
C LEU A 108 5.96 -25.38 -0.58
N GLU A 109 6.81 -25.19 0.42
CA GLU A 109 7.75 -26.20 0.92
C GLU A 109 6.99 -27.37 1.55
N VAL A 110 6.02 -27.10 2.42
CA VAL A 110 5.14 -28.14 3.00
C VAL A 110 4.41 -28.90 1.89
N LEU A 111 3.80 -28.22 0.92
CA LEU A 111 3.11 -28.87 -0.20
C LEU A 111 4.05 -29.71 -1.09
N SER A 112 5.30 -29.27 -1.26
CA SER A 112 6.33 -30.00 -2.02
C SER A 112 6.79 -31.25 -1.28
N GLN A 113 6.87 -31.20 0.05
CA GLN A 113 7.11 -32.38 0.88
C GLN A 113 5.89 -33.31 0.88
N THR A 114 4.67 -32.75 0.94
CA THR A 114 3.41 -33.52 0.98
C THR A 114 3.12 -34.29 -0.32
N GLN A 115 3.69 -33.87 -1.47
CA GLN A 115 3.62 -34.67 -2.71
C GLN A 115 4.34 -36.03 -2.62
N ASN A 116 5.15 -36.27 -1.58
CA ASN A 116 5.77 -37.57 -1.29
C ASN A 116 5.17 -38.27 -0.05
N LEU A 117 4.10 -37.74 0.56
CA LEU A 117 3.56 -38.27 1.82
C LEU A 117 2.33 -39.15 1.60
N THR A 118 2.33 -40.30 2.26
CA THR A 118 1.25 -41.31 2.25
C THR A 118 0.05 -40.79 3.05
N LYS A 119 -1.17 -41.27 2.77
CA LYS A 119 -2.44 -40.81 3.38
C LYS A 119 -2.40 -40.60 4.90
N GLU A 120 -1.65 -41.41 5.65
CA GLU A 120 -1.49 -41.25 7.11
C GLU A 120 -0.92 -39.89 7.53
N GLN A 121 -0.02 -39.32 6.73
CA GLN A 121 0.65 -38.06 7.05
C GLN A 121 -0.21 -36.82 6.73
N VAL A 122 -1.29 -36.99 5.95
CA VAL A 122 -2.29 -35.95 5.69
C VAL A 122 -3.25 -35.81 6.88
N ASP A 123 -3.57 -36.91 7.56
CA ASP A 123 -4.45 -36.91 8.73
C ASP A 123 -3.76 -36.28 9.96
N ASP A 124 -2.45 -36.46 10.13
CA ASP A 124 -1.69 -35.78 11.20
C ASP A 124 -1.61 -34.26 11.00
N LEU A 125 -1.58 -33.80 9.76
CA LEU A 125 -1.49 -32.37 9.43
C LEU A 125 -2.83 -31.64 9.62
N MET A 126 -3.96 -32.35 9.43
CA MET A 126 -5.31 -31.84 9.71
C MET A 126 -5.61 -31.75 11.21
N ASN A 127 -4.91 -32.51 12.05
CA ASN A 127 -5.05 -32.46 13.51
C ASN A 127 -4.18 -31.38 14.18
N PHE A 128 -3.21 -30.80 13.45
CA PHE A 128 -2.31 -29.76 13.98
C PHE A 128 -2.75 -28.32 13.65
N LEU A 129 -3.71 -28.14 12.73
CA LEU A 129 -4.38 -26.88 12.40
C LEU A 129 -5.61 -26.65 13.28
#